data_AF-A0A958QQW5-F1
#
_entry.id   AF-A0A958QQW5-F1
#
_cell.length_a   1.000
_cell.length_b   1.000
_cell.length_c   1.000
_cell.angle_alpha   90.00
_cell.angle_beta   90.00
_cell.angle_gamma   90.00
#
_symmetry.space_group_name_H-M   'P 1'
#
loop_
_entity.id
_entity.type
_entity.pdbx_description
1 polymer ?
#
loop_
_entity_poly.entity_id
_entity_poly.type
_entity_poly.pdbx_seq_one_letter_code
_entity_poly.pdbx_strand_id
1 'polypeptide(L)'
;MASVHYNEVIYWVKYYGDSGAPDKTGVQLFIDSETGEKIKALRAQLYAISKGQYDERSMDLQIGAKRRAKHGSYEEWAKLMLQWLATYKG
;
A
#
# COMPACT_ATOMS: atom_id res chain seq x y z
N MET A 1 4.93 -10.97 19.45
CA MET A 1 5.28 -10.34 18.16
C MET A 1 4.60 -8.98 18.13
N ALA A 2 5.32 -7.89 17.83
CA ALA A 2 4.69 -6.58 17.71
C ALA A 2 3.65 -6.65 16.60
N SER A 3 2.41 -6.27 16.92
CA SER A 3 1.35 -6.07 15.94
C SER A 3 1.83 -4.99 14.97
N VAL A 4 2.26 -5.38 13.77
CA VAL A 4 2.61 -4.42 12.72
C VAL A 4 1.29 -3.82 12.25
N HIS A 5 1.00 -2.62 12.74
CA HIS A 5 -0.20 -1.89 12.36
C HIS A 5 0.04 -1.20 11.01
N TYR A 6 -0.65 -1.66 9.98
CA TYR A 6 -0.61 -1.14 8.61
C TYR A 6 -1.47 0.12 8.45
N ASN A 7 -1.42 1.07 9.39
CA ASN A 7 -2.37 2.18 9.48
C ASN A 7 -2.40 3.03 8.19
N GLU A 8 -1.23 3.33 7.63
CA GLU A 8 -1.07 4.15 6.43
C GLU A 8 -1.45 3.38 5.18
N VAL A 9 -1.18 2.08 5.13
CA VAL A 9 -1.66 1.20 4.06
C VAL A 9 -3.20 1.09 4.10
N ILE A 10 -3.80 0.89 5.28
CA ILE A 10 -5.26 0.88 5.47
C ILE A 10 -5.87 2.23 5.05
N TYR A 11 -5.25 3.32 5.47
CA TYR A 11 -5.65 4.67 5.09
C TYR A 11 -5.61 4.85 3.58
N TRP A 12 -4.48 4.51 2.94
CA TRP A 12 -4.33 4.60 1.50
C TRP A 12 -5.42 3.79 0.78
N VAL A 13 -5.66 2.56 1.21
CA VAL A 13 -6.69 1.69 0.64
C VAL A 13 -8.08 2.31 0.75
N LYS A 14 -8.43 2.84 1.92
CA LYS A 14 -9.75 3.41 2.19
C LYS A 14 -10.02 4.68 1.38
N TYR A 15 -9.02 5.54 1.20
CA TYR A 15 -9.23 6.87 0.62
C TYR A 15 -8.77 7.01 -0.83
N TYR A 16 -7.79 6.21 -1.25
CA TYR A 16 -7.16 6.33 -2.57
C TYR A 16 -7.28 5.05 -3.41
N GLY A 17 -7.41 3.89 -2.75
CA GLY A 17 -7.38 2.58 -3.40
C GLY A 17 -8.75 1.94 -3.71
N ASP A 18 -9.87 2.52 -3.23
CA ASP A 18 -11.23 1.97 -3.39
C ASP A 18 -12.09 2.74 -4.41
N SER A 19 -11.53 3.75 -5.08
CA SER A 19 -12.25 4.63 -6.01
C SER A 19 -12.58 3.99 -7.37
N GLY A 20 -12.32 2.70 -7.55
CA GLY A 20 -12.40 2.00 -8.85
C GLY A 20 -11.31 2.39 -9.85
N ALA A 21 -10.48 3.38 -9.52
CA ALA A 21 -9.34 3.79 -10.32
C ALA A 21 -8.16 2.79 -10.19
N PRO A 22 -7.23 2.76 -11.17
CA PRO A 22 -6.01 1.96 -11.06
C PRO A 22 -5.20 2.35 -9.82
N ASP A 23 -4.62 1.37 -9.13
CA ASP A 23 -3.79 1.57 -7.92
C ASP A 23 -2.68 2.63 -8.17
N LYS A 24 -2.12 2.67 -9.39
CA LYS A 24 -1.14 3.68 -9.81
C LYS A 24 -1.68 5.11 -9.72
N THR A 25 -2.92 5.35 -10.13
CA THR A 25 -3.58 6.65 -10.00
C THR A 25 -3.82 7.00 -8.54
N GLY A 26 -4.20 6.02 -7.71
CA GLY A 26 -4.32 6.21 -6.26
C GLY A 26 -2.99 6.59 -5.60
N VAL A 27 -1.87 6.01 -6.04
CA VAL A 27 -0.53 6.41 -5.57
C VAL A 27 -0.22 7.84 -5.96
N GLN A 28 -0.51 8.23 -7.20
CA GLN A 28 -0.32 9.58 -7.69
C GLN A 28 -1.08 10.60 -6.84
N LEU A 29 -2.39 10.39 -6.67
CA LEU A 29 -3.25 11.25 -5.87
C LEU A 29 -2.80 11.35 -4.41
N PHE A 30 -2.36 10.23 -3.83
CA PHE A 30 -1.84 10.22 -2.47
C PHE A 30 -0.58 11.08 -2.33
N ILE A 31 0.36 10.98 -3.27
CA ILE A 31 1.56 11.80 -3.22
C ILE A 31 1.23 13.29 -3.40
N ASP A 32 0.31 13.63 -4.30
CA ASP A 32 -0.07 15.02 -4.57
C ASP A 32 -0.84 15.65 -3.39
N SER A 33 -1.49 14.83 -2.56
CA SER A 33 -2.42 15.31 -1.52
C SER A 33 -1.86 15.22 -0.10
N GLU A 34 -0.86 14.38 0.16
CA GLU A 34 -0.42 14.05 1.52
C GLU A 34 0.99 14.58 1.84
N THR A 35 1.28 14.65 3.13
CA THR A 35 2.58 15.13 3.61
C THR A 35 3.72 14.13 3.32
N GLY A 36 4.94 14.64 3.23
CA GLY A 36 6.14 13.80 3.10
C GLY A 36 6.30 12.77 4.24
N GLU A 37 5.78 13.05 5.43
CA GLU A 37 5.76 12.10 6.55
C GLU A 37 4.85 10.91 6.29
N LYS A 38 3.61 11.16 5.83
CA LYS A 38 2.70 10.08 5.44
C LYS A 38 3.22 9.27 4.27
N ILE A 39 3.87 9.92 3.31
CA ILE A 39 4.53 9.22 2.19
C ILE A 39 5.66 8.31 2.69
N LYS A 40 6.50 8.78 3.62
CA LYS A 40 7.55 7.97 4.22
C LYS A 40 6.97 6.80 5.03
N ALA A 41 5.91 7.02 5.79
CA ALA A 41 5.25 6.00 6.59
C ALA A 41 4.59 4.91 5.72
N LEU A 42 3.87 5.31 4.66
CA LEU A 42 3.33 4.37 3.68
C LEU A 42 4.45 3.56 3.02
N ARG A 43 5.54 4.20 2.60
CA ARG A 43 6.71 3.53 2.01
C ARG A 43 7.32 2.50 2.97
N ALA A 44 7.45 2.83 4.25
CA ALA A 44 7.99 1.91 5.26
C ALA A 44 7.11 0.67 5.45
N GLN A 45 5.79 0.86 5.52
CA GLN A 45 4.84 -0.25 5.65
C GLN A 45 4.81 -1.14 4.40
N LEU A 46 4.79 -0.54 3.22
CA LEU A 46 4.87 -1.28 1.95
C LEU A 46 6.20 -2.05 1.84
N TYR A 47 7.30 -1.49 2.35
CA TYR A 47 8.57 -2.20 2.39
C TYR A 47 8.50 -3.46 3.26
N ALA A 48 7.92 -3.38 4.46
CA ALA A 48 7.70 -4.56 5.32
C ALA A 48 6.85 -5.62 4.62
N ILE A 49 5.75 -5.21 3.98
CA ILE A 49 4.88 -6.11 3.21
C ILE A 49 5.66 -6.78 2.07
N SER A 50 6.48 -6.01 1.33
CA SER A 50 7.29 -6.54 0.21
C SER A 50 8.31 -7.61 0.61
N LYS A 51 8.64 -7.71 1.91
CA LYS A 51 9.54 -8.71 2.49
C LYS A 51 8.80 -9.94 3.03
N GLY A 52 7.48 -10.01 2.88
CA GLY A 52 6.66 -11.08 3.45
C GLY A 52 6.46 -10.97 4.96
N GLN A 53 6.72 -9.80 5.55
CA GLN A 53 6.63 -9.59 7.01
C GLN A 53 5.22 -9.23 7.44
N TYR A 54 4.23 -10.04 7.08
CA TYR A 54 2.82 -9.79 7.37
C TYR A 54 2.07 -11.08 7.69
N ASP A 55 0.93 -10.93 8.38
CA ASP A 55 -0.04 -12.00 8.54
C ASP A 55 -1.08 -11.89 7.41
N GLU A 56 -1.20 -12.95 6.61
CA GLU A 56 -2.02 -12.95 5.39
C GLU A 56 -3.51 -12.75 5.71
N ARG A 57 -4.00 -13.34 6.80
CA ARG A 57 -5.39 -13.18 7.25
C ARG A 57 -5.68 -11.73 7.66
N SER A 58 -4.75 -11.10 8.36
CA SER A 58 -4.85 -9.69 8.75
C SER A 58 -4.86 -8.79 7.51
N MET A 59 -4.05 -9.11 6.51
CA MET A 59 -4.00 -8.41 5.23
C MET A 59 -5.31 -8.56 4.43
N ASP A 60 -5.87 -9.76 4.35
CA ASP A 60 -7.17 -10.02 3.73
C ASP A 60 -8.29 -9.16 4.35
N LEU A 61 -8.26 -9.00 5.69
CA LEU A 61 -9.23 -8.18 6.43
C LEU A 61 -9.01 -6.67 6.27
N GLN A 62 -7.75 -6.22 6.28
CA GLN A 62 -7.41 -4.79 6.34
C GLN A 62 -7.38 -4.13 4.96
N ILE A 63 -6.89 -4.84 3.95
CA ILE A 63 -6.64 -4.30 2.61
C ILE A 63 -7.32 -5.10 1.49
N GLY A 64 -7.97 -6.20 1.84
CA GLY A 64 -8.89 -6.92 0.96
C GLY A 64 -8.22 -8.00 0.12
N ALA A 65 -8.82 -9.19 0.12
CA ALA A 65 -8.37 -10.34 -0.68
C ALA A 65 -8.34 -10.09 -2.19
N LYS A 66 -9.14 -9.13 -2.68
CA LYS A 66 -9.17 -8.74 -4.11
C LYS A 66 -7.81 -8.25 -4.60
N ARG A 67 -7.01 -7.59 -3.75
CA ARG A 67 -5.67 -7.12 -4.14
C ARG A 67 -4.69 -8.27 -4.31
N ARG A 68 -4.71 -9.24 -3.39
CA ARG A 68 -3.94 -10.48 -3.54
C ARG A 68 -4.29 -11.18 -4.84
N ALA A 69 -5.59 -11.36 -5.12
CA ALA A 69 -6.05 -12.01 -6.34
C ALA A 69 -5.62 -11.27 -7.62
N LYS A 70 -5.66 -9.93 -7.63
CA LYS A 70 -5.30 -9.11 -8.79
C LYS A 70 -3.80 -9.12 -9.08
N HIS A 71 -2.97 -9.12 -8.05
CA HIS A 71 -1.51 -8.96 -8.17
C HIS A 71 -0.71 -10.24 -7.91
N GLY A 72 -1.38 -11.36 -7.63
CA GLY A 72 -0.78 -12.65 -7.30
C GLY A 72 -0.39 -12.80 -5.83
N SER A 73 0.16 -11.75 -5.22
CA SER A 73 0.46 -11.71 -3.78
C SER A 73 0.47 -10.28 -3.23
N TYR A 74 0.50 -10.15 -1.89
CA TYR A 74 0.66 -8.83 -1.26
C TYR A 74 2.07 -8.27 -1.42
N GLU A 75 3.09 -9.11 -1.48
CA GLU A 75 4.47 -8.71 -1.78
C GLU A 75 4.58 -8.06 -3.15
N GLU A 76 4.00 -8.69 -4.18
CA GLU A 76 4.06 -8.18 -5.55
C GLU A 76 3.28 -6.87 -5.70
N TRP A 77 2.09 -6.80 -5.08
CA TRP A 77 1.36 -5.54 -4.98
C TRP A 77 2.19 -4.44 -4.30
N ALA A 78 2.83 -4.74 -3.17
CA ALA A 78 3.64 -3.77 -2.44
C ALA A 78 4.88 -3.33 -3.23
N LYS A 79 5.53 -4.24 -3.96
CA LYS A 79 6.65 -3.91 -4.86
C LYS A 79 6.23 -2.95 -5.96
N LEU A 80 5.08 -3.19 -6.59
CA LEU A 80 4.53 -2.30 -7.62
C LEU A 80 4.23 -0.90 -7.05
N MET A 81 3.60 -0.84 -5.88
CA MET A 81 3.33 0.42 -5.17
C MET A 81 4.62 1.18 -4.87
N LEU A 82 5.66 0.50 -4.38
CA LEU A 82 6.98 1.09 -4.11
C LEU A 82 7.66 1.62 -5.37
N GLN A 83 7.56 0.89 -6.48
CA GLN A 83 8.07 1.34 -7.77
C GLN A 83 7.39 2.65 -8.19
N TRP A 84 6.06 2.73 -8.10
CA TRP A 84 5.34 3.96 -8.43
C TRP A 84 5.72 5.14 -7.52
N LEU A 85 5.81 4.89 -6.20
CA LEU A 85 6.28 5.87 -5.22
C LEU A 85 7.72 6.34 -5.46
N ALA A 86 8.57 5.52 -6.10
CA ALA A 86 9.95 5.87 -6.42
C ALA A 86 10.07 6.61 -7.77
N THR A 87 9.19 6.30 -8.72
CA THR A 87 9.16 6.95 -10.05
C THR A 87 8.54 8.33 -10.03
N TYR A 88 7.82 8.69 -8.98
CA TYR A 88 7.23 10.02 -8.86
C TYR A 88 8.34 11.06 -8.66
N LYS A 89 8.54 11.87 -9.70
CA LYS A 89 9.30 13.11 -9.64
C LYS A 89 8.26 14.21 -9.43
N GLY A 90 8.13 14.67 -8.18
CA GLY A 90 7.44 15.93 -7.90
C GLY A 90 8.15 17.09 -8.58
#